data_AF-A0A2J8SRP4-F1
#
_entry.id   AF-A0A2J8SRP4-F1
#
_cell.length_a   1.000
_cell.length_b   1.000
_cell.length_c   1.000
_cell.angle_alpha   90.00
_cell.angle_beta   90.00
_cell.angle_gamma   90.00
#
_symmetry.space_group_name_H-M   'P 1'
#
loop_
_entity.id
_entity.type
_entity.pdbx_description
1 polymer ?
#
loop_
_entity_poly.entity_id
_entity_poly.type
_entity_poly.pdbx_seq_one_letter_code
_entity_poly.pdbx_strand_id
1 'polypeptide(L)'
;MNGDSRAAVVTSPPPTTAPHKERYFDRVDENNPEYLRERNMAPDLRQDFNMMEQKKRVSMILQSPAFCEELESMIQEQFKKGKNPTGLLALQQIADFMTTNVPNVYPAAPQGGMAALNMSLGMVTPVNDLRGSDSIA
;
A
#
# COMPACT_ATOMS: atom_id res chain seq x y z
N MET A 1 8.54 68.90 -2.52
CA MET A 1 8.67 68.00 -3.68
C MET A 1 7.82 66.78 -3.41
N ASN A 2 6.66 66.63 -4.07
CA ASN A 2 5.88 65.40 -4.04
C ASN A 2 5.27 65.22 -5.43
N GLY A 3 5.69 64.18 -6.14
CA GLY A 3 5.22 63.84 -7.48
C GLY A 3 4.80 62.37 -7.50
N ASP A 4 3.52 62.13 -7.25
CA ASP A 4 2.89 60.81 -7.33
C ASP A 4 2.66 60.44 -8.81
N SER A 5 3.60 59.71 -9.40
CA SER A 5 3.40 59.03 -10.69
C SER A 5 2.79 57.65 -10.45
N ARG A 6 1.46 57.57 -10.38
CA ARG A 6 0.72 56.30 -10.41
C ARG A 6 0.82 55.69 -11.81
N ALA A 7 1.72 54.72 -11.98
CA ALA A 7 1.72 53.84 -13.15
C ALA A 7 0.47 52.93 -13.11
N ALA A 8 -0.49 53.18 -13.99
CA ALA A 8 -1.63 52.32 -14.19
C ALA A 8 -1.17 51.02 -14.89
N VAL A 9 -1.19 49.90 -14.16
CA VAL A 9 -0.97 48.56 -14.73
C VAL A 9 -2.25 48.13 -15.44
N VAL A 10 -2.33 48.40 -16.74
CA VAL A 10 -3.37 47.83 -17.60
C VAL A 10 -2.98 46.39 -17.91
N THR A 11 -3.45 45.47 -17.07
CA THR A 11 -3.46 44.04 -17.37
C THR A 11 -4.70 43.76 -18.23
N SER A 12 -4.49 43.60 -19.53
CA SER A 12 -5.51 43.04 -20.43
C SER A 12 -5.61 41.53 -20.18
N PRO A 13 -6.81 40.97 -19.96
CA PRO A 13 -6.96 39.52 -19.82
C PRO A 13 -6.58 38.80 -21.13
N PRO A 14 -6.01 37.58 -21.04
CA PRO A 14 -5.54 36.85 -22.23
C PRO A 14 -6.71 36.40 -23.11
N PRO A 15 -6.50 36.27 -24.43
CA PRO A 15 -7.55 35.96 -25.39
C PRO A 15 -8.10 34.53 -25.17
N THR A 16 -9.43 34.43 -25.12
CA THR A 16 -10.18 33.19 -24.97
C THR A 16 -10.17 32.39 -26.27
N THR A 17 -9.16 31.55 -26.47
CA THR A 17 -9.21 30.47 -27.47
C THR A 17 -9.16 29.13 -26.75
N ALA A 18 -10.31 28.47 -26.63
CA ALA A 18 -10.37 27.04 -26.31
C ALA A 18 -10.11 26.24 -27.60
N PRO A 19 -9.36 25.13 -27.53
CA PRO A 19 -10.03 23.86 -27.24
C PRO A 19 -9.15 22.90 -26.42
N HIS A 20 -8.84 23.22 -25.17
CA HIS A 20 -8.41 22.21 -24.18
C HIS A 20 -8.84 22.68 -22.80
N LYS A 21 -10.15 22.65 -22.59
CA LYS A 21 -10.80 22.95 -21.31
C LYS A 21 -11.36 21.66 -20.71
N GLU A 22 -10.59 20.58 -20.74
CA GLU A 22 -10.67 19.63 -19.62
C GLU A 22 -10.12 20.39 -18.42
N ARG A 23 -11.01 21.14 -17.78
CA ARG A 23 -10.74 21.89 -16.56
C ARG A 23 -10.08 20.89 -15.62
N TYR A 24 -9.05 21.28 -14.88
CA TYR A 24 -8.37 20.40 -13.92
C TYR A 24 -9.36 19.68 -12.95
N PHE A 25 -10.57 20.20 -12.81
CA PHE A 25 -11.69 19.68 -12.03
C PHE A 25 -12.58 18.65 -12.76
N ASP A 26 -12.47 18.49 -14.08
CA ASP A 26 -13.30 17.60 -14.92
C ASP A 26 -12.68 16.20 -15.09
N ARG A 27 -11.55 15.94 -14.44
CA ARG A 27 -10.84 14.64 -14.51
C ARG A 27 -11.28 13.67 -13.43
N VAL A 28 -11.98 14.17 -12.41
CA VAL A 28 -12.40 13.38 -11.26
C VAL A 28 -13.91 13.24 -11.36
N ASP A 29 -14.37 12.04 -11.67
CA ASP A 29 -15.79 11.72 -11.61
C ASP A 29 -16.25 11.81 -10.15
N GLU A 30 -16.95 12.90 -9.82
CA GLU A 30 -17.49 13.15 -8.48
C GLU A 30 -18.50 12.08 -8.03
N ASN A 31 -19.07 11.33 -8.97
CA ASN A 31 -19.99 10.22 -8.68
C ASN A 31 -19.28 8.86 -8.57
N ASN A 32 -17.95 8.81 -8.77
CA ASN A 32 -17.21 7.57 -8.65
C ASN A 32 -17.27 7.08 -7.19
N PRO A 33 -17.79 5.87 -6.93
CA PRO A 33 -17.93 5.34 -5.58
C PRO A 33 -16.60 5.22 -4.84
N GLU A 34 -15.48 4.98 -5.54
CA GLU A 34 -14.15 4.90 -4.92
C GLU A 34 -13.64 6.28 -4.51
N TYR A 35 -13.87 7.31 -5.33
CA TYR A 35 -13.52 8.69 -4.97
C TYR A 35 -14.34 9.20 -3.78
N LEU A 36 -15.64 8.91 -3.77
CA LEU A 36 -16.52 9.22 -2.65
C LEU A 36 -16.08 8.47 -1.39
N ARG A 37 -15.70 7.20 -1.49
CA ARG A 37 -15.22 6.39 -0.36
C ARG A 37 -13.93 6.97 0.21
N GLU A 38 -12.94 7.24 -0.64
CA GLU A 38 -11.66 7.86 -0.30
C GLU A 38 -11.86 9.24 0.37
N ARG A 39 -12.76 10.08 -0.16
CA ARG A 39 -13.08 11.40 0.40
C ARG A 39 -13.74 11.31 1.78
N ASN A 40 -14.59 10.32 1.99
CA ASN A 40 -15.31 10.14 3.25
C ASN A 40 -14.49 9.39 4.31
N MET A 41 -13.34 8.80 3.96
CA MET A 41 -12.45 8.16 4.92
C MET A 41 -11.73 9.20 5.78
N ALA A 42 -11.66 8.92 7.08
CA ALA A 42 -10.87 9.72 8.01
C ALA A 42 -9.39 9.73 7.58
N PRO A 43 -8.66 10.85 7.77
CA PRO A 43 -7.27 10.98 7.35
C PRO A 43 -6.35 9.84 7.87
N ASP A 44 -6.50 9.46 9.14
CA ASP A 44 -5.70 8.39 9.76
C ASP A 44 -5.93 7.05 9.06
N LEU A 45 -7.19 6.73 8.74
CA LEU A 45 -7.54 5.49 8.06
C LEU A 45 -6.99 5.43 6.63
N ARG A 46 -6.99 6.56 5.91
CA ARG A 46 -6.38 6.66 4.57
C ARG A 46 -4.88 6.45 4.62
N GLN A 47 -4.22 7.03 5.62
CA GLN A 47 -2.78 6.83 5.84
C GLN A 47 -2.48 5.35 6.15
N ASP A 48 -3.28 4.72 7.00
CA ASP A 48 -3.12 3.31 7.35
C ASP A 48 -3.29 2.40 6.12
N PHE A 49 -4.27 2.63 5.26
CA PHE A 49 -4.42 1.85 4.01
C PHE A 49 -3.24 2.03 3.06
N ASN A 50 -2.75 3.26 2.89
CA ASN A 50 -1.57 3.53 2.07
C ASN A 50 -0.34 2.80 2.62
N MET A 51 -0.16 2.82 3.95
CA MET A 51 0.92 2.11 4.62
C MET A 51 0.76 0.59 4.50
N MET A 52 -0.45 0.05 4.67
CA MET A 52 -0.76 -1.37 4.53
C MET A 52 -0.52 -1.84 3.09
N GLU A 53 -0.94 -1.07 2.10
CA GLU A 53 -0.74 -1.35 0.68
C GLU A 53 0.74 -1.32 0.30
N GLN A 54 1.48 -0.30 0.76
CA GLN A 54 2.92 -0.23 0.56
C GLN A 54 3.64 -1.43 1.17
N LYS A 55 3.33 -1.79 2.43
CA LYS A 55 3.91 -2.97 3.09
C LYS A 55 3.57 -4.26 2.32
N LYS A 56 2.33 -4.39 1.84
CA LYS A 56 1.91 -5.53 1.02
C LYS A 56 2.73 -5.63 -0.27
N ARG A 57 2.90 -4.53 -1.01
CA ARG A 57 3.73 -4.51 -2.23
C ARG A 57 5.18 -4.90 -1.95
N VAL A 58 5.78 -4.34 -0.90
CA VAL A 58 7.16 -4.67 -0.50
C VAL A 58 7.27 -6.16 -0.16
N SER A 59 6.33 -6.70 0.63
CA SER A 59 6.29 -8.12 0.97
C SER A 59 6.22 -8.99 -0.28
N MET A 60 5.34 -8.65 -1.24
CA MET A 60 5.20 -9.41 -2.48
C MET A 60 6.49 -9.44 -3.31
N ILE A 61 7.23 -8.33 -3.36
CA ILE A 61 8.52 -8.29 -4.07
C ILE A 61 9.56 -9.15 -3.35
N LEU A 62 9.68 -9.00 -2.03
CA LEU A 62 10.66 -9.75 -1.25
C LEU A 62 10.38 -11.25 -1.20
N GLN A 63 9.12 -11.66 -1.32
CA GLN A 63 8.69 -13.05 -1.39
C GLN A 63 8.67 -13.62 -2.81
N SER A 64 8.98 -12.81 -3.83
CA SER A 64 8.97 -13.25 -5.22
C SER A 64 10.12 -14.24 -5.47
N PRO A 65 9.84 -15.49 -5.92
CA PRO A 65 10.89 -16.46 -6.22
C PRO A 65 11.90 -15.94 -7.25
N ALA A 66 11.40 -15.25 -8.28
CA ALA A 66 12.24 -14.68 -9.34
C ALA A 66 13.20 -13.62 -8.80
N PHE A 67 12.77 -12.81 -7.83
CA PHE A 67 13.63 -11.80 -7.20
C PHE A 67 14.74 -12.46 -6.38
N CYS A 68 14.41 -13.51 -5.62
CA CYS A 68 15.40 -14.26 -4.85
C CYS A 68 16.45 -14.91 -5.75
N GLU A 69 16.05 -15.53 -6.85
CA GLU A 69 16.96 -16.14 -7.83
C GLU A 69 17.90 -15.10 -8.46
N GLU A 70 17.38 -13.92 -8.82
CA GLU A 70 18.18 -12.84 -9.39
C GLU A 70 19.19 -12.29 -8.37
N LEU A 71 18.78 -12.12 -7.11
CA LEU A 71 19.64 -11.68 -6.02
C LEU A 71 20.77 -12.70 -5.76
N GLU A 72 20.46 -13.99 -5.73
CA GLU A 72 21.44 -15.07 -5.56
C GLU A 72 22.45 -15.11 -6.72
N SER A 73 21.98 -14.96 -7.96
CA SER A 73 22.84 -14.85 -9.15
C SER A 73 23.80 -13.66 -9.04
N MET A 74 23.30 -12.49 -8.61
CA MET A 74 24.12 -11.30 -8.40
C MET A 74 25.17 -11.51 -7.30
N ILE A 75 24.81 -12.16 -6.18
CA ILE A 75 25.76 -12.52 -5.10
C ILE A 75 26.85 -13.43 -5.65
N GLN A 76 26.49 -14.47 -6.40
CA GLN A 76 27.43 -15.41 -7.00
C GLN A 76 28.38 -14.74 -8.00
N GLU A 77 27.89 -13.80 -8.81
CA GLU A 77 28.73 -13.02 -9.71
C GLU A 77 29.75 -12.20 -8.93
N GLN A 78 29.31 -11.50 -7.87
CA GLN A 78 30.22 -10.72 -7.03
C GLN A 78 31.24 -11.61 -6.31
N PHE A 79 30.87 -12.83 -5.92
CA PHE A 79 31.77 -13.81 -5.31
C PHE A 79 32.91 -14.20 -6.25
N LYS A 80 32.58 -14.45 -7.52
CA LYS A 80 33.57 -14.78 -8.56
C LYS A 80 34.46 -13.59 -8.92
N LYS A 81 33.92 -12.36 -8.85
CA LYS A 81 34.60 -11.13 -9.24
C LYS A 81 35.53 -10.56 -8.16
N GLY A 82 35.32 -10.93 -6.89
CA GLY A 82 36.17 -10.58 -5.76
C GLY A 82 36.24 -9.08 -5.43
N LYS A 83 35.29 -8.27 -5.92
CA LYS A 83 35.44 -6.81 -5.94
C LYS A 83 35.21 -6.11 -4.60
N ASN A 84 34.48 -6.74 -3.67
CA ASN A 84 34.23 -6.16 -2.34
C ASN A 84 33.72 -7.20 -1.32
N PRO A 85 34.54 -7.68 -0.37
CA PRO A 85 34.11 -8.68 0.61
C PRO A 85 33.05 -8.16 1.58
N THR A 86 33.07 -6.87 1.93
CA THR A 86 32.06 -6.25 2.81
C THR A 86 30.71 -6.14 2.11
N GLY A 87 30.69 -5.77 0.83
CA GLY A 87 29.48 -5.72 0.02
C GLY A 87 28.84 -7.09 -0.17
N LEU A 88 29.67 -8.14 -0.32
CA LEU A 88 29.19 -9.52 -0.38
C LEU A 88 28.51 -9.97 0.92
N LEU A 89 29.13 -9.69 2.07
CA LEU A 89 28.53 -10.01 3.38
C LEU A 89 27.20 -9.28 3.58
N ALA A 90 27.10 -8.02 3.15
CA ALA A 90 25.85 -7.26 3.22
C ALA A 90 24.75 -7.88 2.33
N LEU A 91 25.09 -8.28 1.10
CA LEU A 91 24.13 -8.94 0.21
C LEU A 91 23.67 -10.29 0.76
N GLN A 92 24.58 -11.06 1.36
CA GLN A 92 24.24 -12.32 2.01
C GLN A 92 23.29 -12.11 3.19
N GLN A 93 23.57 -11.12 4.05
CA GLN A 93 22.66 -10.75 5.15
C GLN A 93 21.27 -10.35 4.67
N ILE A 94 21.18 -9.67 3.51
CA ILE A 94 19.89 -9.32 2.90
C ILE A 94 19.17 -10.58 2.40
N ALA A 95 19.86 -11.49 1.70
CA ALA A 95 19.28 -12.74 1.24
C ALA A 95 18.80 -13.63 2.40
N ASP A 96 19.60 -13.71 3.47
CA ASP A 96 19.26 -14.44 4.70
C ASP A 96 18.04 -13.82 5.41
N PHE A 97 17.95 -12.49 5.45
CA PHE A 97 16.78 -11.80 6.01
C PHE A 97 15.52 -12.11 5.20
N MET A 98 15.60 -12.10 3.86
CA MET A 98 14.43 -12.36 3.00
C MET A 98 13.91 -13.79 3.10
N THR A 99 14.80 -14.77 3.31
CA THR A 99 14.45 -16.19 3.43
C THR A 99 13.96 -16.58 4.82
N THR A 100 14.42 -15.91 5.88
CA THR A 100 14.07 -16.22 7.28
C THR A 100 12.86 -15.45 7.80
N ASN A 101 12.62 -14.24 7.28
CA ASN A 101 11.57 -13.34 7.77
C ASN A 101 10.30 -13.43 6.92
N VAL A 102 9.91 -14.63 6.48
CA VAL A 102 8.55 -14.93 6.01
C VAL A 102 7.65 -15.22 7.21
N PRO A 103 6.99 -14.22 7.85
CA PRO A 103 5.82 -14.54 8.63
C PRO A 103 4.84 -15.18 7.65
N ASN A 104 4.49 -16.43 7.92
CA ASN A 104 3.33 -17.07 7.32
C ASN A 104 2.10 -16.24 7.74
N VAL A 105 1.79 -15.16 7.00
CA VAL A 105 0.70 -14.20 7.29
C VAL A 105 -0.68 -14.79 7.02
N TYR A 106 -0.76 -16.05 6.61
CA TYR A 106 -2.00 -16.79 6.57
C TYR A 106 -1.86 -18.04 7.44
N PRO A 107 -2.46 -18.10 8.65
CA PRO A 107 -2.96 -19.38 9.08
C PRO A 107 -3.90 -19.84 7.98
N ALA A 108 -3.59 -20.96 7.34
CA ALA A 108 -4.53 -21.63 6.45
C ALA A 108 -5.85 -21.69 7.21
N ALA A 109 -6.91 -21.08 6.66
CA ALA A 109 -8.24 -21.22 7.21
C ALA A 109 -8.47 -22.73 7.39
N PRO A 110 -8.85 -23.21 8.60
CA PRO A 110 -9.04 -24.63 8.82
C PRO A 110 -10.18 -25.06 7.91
N GLN A 111 -9.81 -25.72 6.83
CA GLN A 111 -10.71 -26.35 5.90
C GLN A 111 -11.33 -27.52 6.65
N GLY A 112 -12.48 -27.26 7.29
CA GLY A 112 -13.41 -28.25 7.81
C GLY A 112 -12.82 -29.36 8.68
N GLY A 113 -13.06 -29.28 9.99
CA GLY A 113 -13.05 -30.47 10.83
C GLY A 113 -12.20 -30.36 12.08
N MET A 114 -12.87 -30.06 13.19
CA MET A 114 -12.68 -30.68 14.50
C MET A 114 -11.26 -31.16 14.84
N ALA A 115 -10.38 -30.25 15.24
CA ALA A 115 -9.27 -30.59 16.13
C ALA A 115 -8.90 -29.36 16.96
N ALA A 116 -9.33 -29.41 18.22
CA ALA A 116 -9.04 -28.43 19.25
C ALA A 116 -7.53 -28.33 19.49
N LEU A 117 -6.94 -27.15 19.26
CA LEU A 117 -5.67 -26.77 19.86
C LEU A 117 -5.87 -25.46 20.62
N ASN A 118 -6.24 -25.64 21.89
CA ASN A 118 -5.88 -24.82 23.05
C ASN A 118 -5.48 -23.36 22.76
N MET A 119 -6.48 -22.48 22.61
CA MET A 119 -6.36 -21.09 23.03
C MET A 119 -7.55 -20.74 23.92
N SER A 120 -7.29 -20.74 25.22
CA SER A 120 -8.14 -20.12 26.22
C SER A 120 -8.08 -18.59 26.05
N LEU A 121 -8.87 -18.05 25.12
CA LEU A 121 -9.34 -16.66 25.14
C LEU A 121 -10.65 -16.65 24.34
N GLY A 122 -11.74 -16.32 25.03
CA GLY A 122 -13.12 -16.55 24.62
C GLY A 122 -13.39 -16.46 23.12
N MET A 123 -13.90 -17.54 22.54
CA MET A 123 -14.53 -17.52 21.22
C MET A 123 -15.73 -16.57 21.30
N VAL A 124 -15.57 -15.36 20.77
CA VAL A 124 -16.68 -14.40 20.70
C VAL A 124 -17.52 -14.81 19.51
N THR A 125 -18.74 -15.29 19.78
CA THR A 125 -19.71 -15.54 18.73
C THR A 125 -20.03 -14.21 18.04
N PRO A 126 -19.89 -14.09 16.71
CA PRO A 126 -20.25 -12.86 16.01
C PRO A 126 -21.75 -12.58 16.20
N VAL A 127 -22.10 -11.33 16.49
CA VAL A 127 -23.47 -10.90 16.84
C VAL A 127 -24.52 -11.30 15.79
N ASN A 128 -24.11 -11.47 14.53
CA ASN A 128 -25.00 -11.93 13.46
C ASN A 128 -25.55 -13.36 13.67
N ASP A 129 -24.87 -14.21 14.43
CA ASP A 129 -25.31 -15.59 14.70
C ASP A 129 -26.41 -15.67 15.77
N LEU A 130 -26.55 -14.64 16.61
CA LEU A 130 -27.52 -14.61 17.71
C LEU A 130 -28.97 -14.40 17.23
N ARG A 131 -29.18 -14.02 15.96
CA ARG A 131 -30.51 -13.74 15.40
C ARG A 131 -31.25 -14.98 14.89
N GLY A 132 -30.68 -16.18 15.03
CA GLY A 132 -31.21 -17.41 14.41
C GLY A 132 -31.83 -18.44 15.35
N SER A 133 -31.77 -18.27 16.68
CA SER A 133 -32.14 -19.34 17.62
C SER A 133 -33.53 -19.20 18.26
N ASP A 134 -34.23 -18.07 18.06
CA ASP A 134 -35.62 -17.90 18.50
C ASP A 134 -36.59 -18.32 17.39
N SER A 135 -36.68 -19.62 17.15
CA SER A 135 -37.83 -20.21 16.43
C SER A 135 -38.21 -21.50 17.16
N ILE A 136 -38.83 -21.31 18.32
CA ILE A 136 -39.68 -22.33 18.93
C ILE A 136 -41.00 -22.37 18.16
N ALA A 137 -41.28 -23.54 17.58
CA ALA A 137 -42.62 -24.07 17.35
C ALA A 137 -42.59 -25.56 17.72
#